data_AF-A0A8S0R7S4-F1
#
_entry.id   AF-A0A8S0R7S4-F1
#
_cell.length_a   1.000
_cell.length_b   1.000
_cell.length_c   1.000
_cell.angle_alpha   90.00
_cell.angle_beta   90.00
_cell.angle_gamma   90.00
#
_symmetry.space_group_name_H-M   'P 1'
#
loop_
_entity.id
_entity.type
_entity.pdbx_description
1 polymer ?
#
loop_
_entity_poly.entity_id
_entity_poly.type
_entity_poly.pdbx_seq_one_letter_code
_entity_poly.pdbx_strand_id
1 'polypeptide(L)'
;MCRSKKAIKASEPVANPNPTTTRSSISSSRLQRKSSKSGEEKTSSNSPPNPVPKSPNLLFDPSTSGSASGSRSSYRLDTSVATTSASSSTSLSGIRETLPEKTQIYDFSEIRAATNNFLAKRYSSTTSSSQSWRSVLNGKDVIIFQRKLRKSIDFSEVRQKLWVLSKSHYMSIAKLLGVSISGEHIYLVYDFVSGSDLSLCLRNPRNPDFTVLSTWMSRMQIATDVAHGLDYIHNTAGLSINMVHKHVKSSGIIVTEPSYNAKICHFGAAELCGDTREEDRPRPPGLISERQFVGVRGYMSPEFKANGVATQKSDVYAFGVVILELLTGQEPETYKFDKDSKIYKRHSVIETAREAVEGSGGGEEGLEMRLRKWVDKRLKDSFPVDVAEKVTRVALECVQVDPSNRPDMKWVAGKISKLYLASRKWSEKFKVPTEISVSLGPR
;
A
#
# COMPACT_ATOMS: atom_id res chain seq x y z
N MET A 1 -39.29 40.76 -20.67
CA MET A 1 -38.75 42.13 -20.41
C MET A 1 -38.09 42.15 -19.03
N CYS A 2 -37.15 43.08 -18.79
CA CYS A 2 -36.46 43.41 -17.52
C CYS A 2 -36.01 42.22 -16.63
N ARG A 3 -34.75 41.75 -16.64
CA ARG A 3 -33.51 42.41 -16.14
C ARG A 3 -33.66 43.15 -14.79
N SER A 4 -32.96 42.65 -13.77
CA SER A 4 -32.00 43.46 -13.00
C SER A 4 -30.94 42.59 -12.32
N LYS A 5 -29.68 43.02 -12.41
CA LYS A 5 -28.53 42.47 -11.68
C LYS A 5 -28.34 43.30 -10.40
N LYS A 6 -27.80 42.72 -9.33
CA LYS A 6 -26.95 43.47 -8.41
C LYS A 6 -25.80 42.60 -7.90
N ALA A 7 -24.58 43.01 -8.23
CA ALA A 7 -23.37 42.46 -7.65
C ALA A 7 -23.03 43.28 -6.39
N ILE A 8 -22.41 42.64 -5.40
CA ILE A 8 -21.73 43.31 -4.29
C ILE A 8 -20.27 42.86 -4.34
N LYS A 9 -19.36 43.83 -4.18
CA LYS A 9 -17.90 43.69 -4.23
C LYS A 9 -17.33 44.45 -3.02
N ALA A 10 -16.06 44.21 -2.71
CA ALA A 10 -15.34 44.61 -1.49
C ALA A 10 -15.62 43.66 -0.28
N SER A 11 -14.66 43.40 0.61
CA SER A 11 -13.32 44.00 0.79
C SER A 11 -12.28 42.99 1.28
N GLU A 12 -11.01 43.18 0.89
CA GLU A 12 -9.85 42.51 1.49
C GLU A 12 -9.58 43.03 2.92
N PRO A 13 -9.08 42.19 3.85
CA PRO A 13 -8.39 42.66 5.04
C PRO A 13 -6.88 42.76 4.82
N VAL A 14 -6.36 43.95 5.14
CA VAL A 14 -4.95 44.36 5.04
C VAL A 14 -4.02 43.54 5.95
N ALA A 15 -2.81 43.25 5.48
CA ALA A 15 -1.73 42.65 6.27
C ALA A 15 -0.98 43.70 7.11
N ASN A 16 -0.67 43.38 8.38
CA ASN A 16 0.33 44.08 9.20
C ASN A 16 0.67 43.26 10.48
N PRO A 17 1.76 43.55 11.23
CA PRO A 17 3.01 42.82 11.00
C PRO A 17 3.58 42.07 12.23
N ASN A 18 4.69 41.35 12.02
CA ASN A 18 5.46 40.64 13.06
C ASN A 18 5.93 41.55 14.21
N PRO A 19 5.92 41.07 15.46
CA PRO A 19 6.89 41.47 16.47
C PRO A 19 8.14 40.56 16.43
N THR A 20 9.32 41.19 16.45
CA THR A 20 10.64 40.52 16.53
C THR A 20 11.08 40.44 18.01
N THR A 21 12.20 39.75 18.28
CA THR A 21 12.87 39.50 19.59
C THR A 21 12.23 38.37 20.43
N THR A 22 12.99 37.53 21.13
CA THR A 22 14.38 37.70 21.62
C THR A 22 15.28 36.47 21.37
N ARG A 23 16.57 36.69 21.10
CA ARG A 23 17.63 35.67 21.24
C ARG A 23 17.89 35.39 22.72
N SER A 24 18.07 34.13 23.11
CA SER A 24 18.81 33.75 24.31
C SER A 24 19.80 32.64 23.98
N SER A 25 21.08 32.98 23.96
CA SER A 25 22.20 32.06 23.79
C SER A 25 22.46 31.27 25.07
N ILE A 26 22.61 29.94 24.96
CA ILE A 26 23.36 29.14 25.94
C ILE A 26 24.42 28.34 25.18
N SER A 27 25.67 28.51 25.60
CA SER A 27 26.84 27.86 25.03
C SER A 27 27.22 26.59 25.81
N SER A 28 28.02 25.76 25.15
CA SER A 28 29.10 24.95 25.74
C SER A 28 28.76 23.96 26.89
N SER A 29 28.89 22.67 26.57
CA SER A 29 29.87 21.84 27.30
C SER A 29 30.45 20.74 26.41
N ARG A 30 31.69 20.94 25.97
CA ARG A 30 32.53 19.97 25.25
C ARG A 30 33.14 19.00 26.27
N LEU A 31 32.91 17.70 26.16
CA LEU A 31 33.63 16.71 26.96
C LEU A 31 34.55 15.85 26.09
N GLN A 32 35.85 16.14 26.19
CA GLN A 32 36.91 15.22 25.77
C GLN A 32 37.22 14.25 26.93
N ARG A 33 37.35 12.97 26.62
CA ARG A 33 38.22 12.01 27.34
C ARG A 33 39.06 11.34 26.26
N LYS A 34 40.28 11.83 25.99
CA LYS A 34 41.54 11.54 26.69
C LYS A 34 41.77 10.04 26.92
N SER A 35 42.76 9.55 26.18
CA SER A 35 43.41 8.25 26.24
C SER A 35 44.25 8.05 27.52
N SER A 36 44.43 6.80 27.92
CA SER A 36 45.53 6.34 28.78
C SER A 36 46.15 5.06 28.21
N LYS A 37 47.46 5.09 27.94
CA LYS A 37 48.32 3.95 27.58
C LYS A 37 49.13 3.52 28.81
N SER A 38 49.34 2.21 28.98
CA SER A 38 50.47 1.50 29.65
C SER A 38 49.98 0.14 30.16
N GLY A 39 50.65 -1.01 30.09
CA GLY A 39 51.89 -1.51 29.45
C GLY A 39 51.73 -3.06 29.34
N GLU A 40 52.34 -3.79 28.39
CA GLU A 40 53.70 -4.40 28.50
C GLU A 40 53.87 -5.29 29.76
N GLU A 41 54.28 -6.56 29.70
CA GLU A 41 55.28 -7.23 28.82
C GLU A 41 55.06 -8.76 28.58
N LYS A 42 55.63 -9.29 27.45
CA LYS A 42 56.38 -10.58 27.25
C LYS A 42 55.75 -11.96 27.66
N THR A 43 55.96 -13.14 27.05
CA THR A 43 56.81 -13.73 25.97
C THR A 43 56.25 -15.16 25.64
N SER A 44 56.64 -15.99 24.65
CA SER A 44 57.57 -15.96 23.48
C SER A 44 57.32 -17.15 22.50
N SER A 45 57.65 -16.96 21.21
CA SER A 45 58.24 -17.93 20.24
C SER A 45 57.72 -19.39 20.08
N ASN A 46 57.26 -19.77 18.87
CA ASN A 46 58.06 -20.53 17.89
C ASN A 46 57.30 -20.88 16.56
N SER A 47 58.06 -21.16 15.50
CA SER A 47 57.67 -21.64 14.15
C SER A 47 58.86 -22.50 13.60
N PRO A 48 58.91 -23.04 12.35
CA PRO A 48 57.93 -23.28 11.26
C PRO A 48 58.05 -24.78 10.76
N PRO A 49 58.02 -25.19 9.44
CA PRO A 49 57.20 -24.88 8.24
C PRO A 49 56.51 -26.10 7.51
N ASN A 50 55.61 -25.79 6.56
CA ASN A 50 55.15 -26.46 5.29
C ASN A 50 55.87 -27.72 4.71
N PRO A 51 55.21 -28.62 3.90
CA PRO A 51 54.78 -28.31 2.49
C PRO A 51 53.59 -29.10 1.85
N VAL A 52 53.47 -28.97 0.51
CA VAL A 52 52.34 -29.30 -0.42
C VAL A 52 52.53 -30.61 -1.22
N PRO A 53 51.45 -31.27 -1.70
CA PRO A 53 51.39 -31.79 -3.09
C PRO A 53 50.03 -31.47 -3.79
N LYS A 54 49.92 -31.07 -5.07
CA LYS A 54 50.23 -31.70 -6.39
C LYS A 54 49.24 -32.79 -6.87
N SER A 55 48.69 -32.57 -8.07
CA SER A 55 47.79 -33.46 -8.85
C SER A 55 48.52 -34.63 -9.52
N PRO A 56 47.76 -35.57 -10.13
CA PRO A 56 48.10 -35.94 -11.51
C PRO A 56 46.90 -36.13 -12.46
N ASN A 57 47.15 -35.96 -13.76
CA ASN A 57 46.37 -36.52 -14.87
C ASN A 57 47.12 -37.77 -15.40
N LEU A 58 46.41 -38.68 -16.11
CA LEU A 58 46.70 -39.16 -17.48
C LEU A 58 46.17 -40.60 -17.77
N LEU A 59 45.32 -40.68 -18.80
CA LEU A 59 45.24 -41.67 -19.91
C LEU A 59 45.45 -43.20 -19.67
N PHE A 60 44.47 -44.03 -20.09
CA PHE A 60 44.54 -45.01 -21.22
C PHE A 60 43.42 -46.10 -21.13
N ASP A 61 42.33 -45.93 -21.90
CA ASP A 61 41.84 -46.73 -23.05
C ASP A 61 41.91 -48.31 -23.08
N PRO A 62 41.31 -49.04 -24.06
CA PRO A 62 40.01 -49.69 -23.86
C PRO A 62 39.94 -51.20 -24.26
N SER A 63 38.83 -51.89 -23.90
CA SER A 63 38.29 -53.13 -24.53
C SER A 63 37.13 -53.72 -23.67
N THR A 64 36.25 -54.64 -24.11
CA THR A 64 35.66 -55.02 -25.43
C THR A 64 34.46 -55.95 -25.17
N SER A 65 33.40 -55.88 -26.00
CA SER A 65 32.32 -56.89 -26.20
C SER A 65 31.27 -57.18 -25.10
N GLY A 66 30.03 -57.43 -25.52
CA GLY A 66 28.91 -57.89 -24.69
C GLY A 66 27.54 -57.51 -25.28
N SER A 67 26.93 -58.39 -26.08
CA SER A 67 25.83 -58.06 -27.00
C SER A 67 24.39 -58.30 -26.48
N ALA A 68 23.42 -57.81 -27.27
CA ALA A 68 21.98 -58.18 -27.33
C ALA A 68 21.03 -57.56 -26.27
N SER A 69 19.77 -57.20 -26.59
CA SER A 69 19.08 -56.95 -27.89
C SER A 69 17.74 -56.25 -27.62
N GLY A 70 17.14 -55.51 -28.57
CA GLY A 70 15.77 -55.01 -28.40
C GLY A 70 15.31 -53.83 -29.26
N SER A 71 15.02 -54.09 -30.53
CA SER A 71 13.99 -53.45 -31.40
C SER A 71 12.92 -52.54 -30.72
N ARG A 72 12.35 -51.50 -31.35
CA ARG A 72 12.31 -51.12 -32.77
C ARG A 72 11.70 -49.72 -33.00
N SER A 73 11.86 -49.25 -34.25
CA SER A 73 10.94 -48.38 -35.01
C SER A 73 11.29 -46.88 -35.12
N SER A 74 11.64 -46.50 -36.35
CA SER A 74 11.90 -45.14 -36.81
C SER A 74 11.18 -44.89 -38.13
N TYR A 75 10.55 -43.72 -38.29
CA TYR A 75 10.35 -43.01 -39.57
C TYR A 75 9.55 -41.71 -39.30
N ARG A 76 9.60 -40.66 -40.13
CA ARG A 76 10.66 -40.07 -40.97
C ARG A 76 10.28 -38.58 -41.14
N LEU A 77 11.26 -37.74 -41.43
CA LEU A 77 11.00 -36.36 -41.88
C LEU A 77 10.47 -36.39 -43.33
N ASP A 78 9.60 -35.43 -43.67
CA ASP A 78 9.45 -34.98 -45.05
C ASP A 78 9.45 -33.44 -45.09
N THR A 79 10.01 -32.90 -46.17
CA THR A 79 10.16 -31.46 -46.40
C THR A 79 9.84 -31.17 -47.85
N SER A 80 8.89 -30.27 -48.10
CA SER A 80 8.65 -29.73 -49.43
C SER A 80 8.46 -28.22 -49.36
N VAL A 81 9.04 -27.53 -50.33
CA VAL A 81 9.06 -26.07 -50.44
C VAL A 81 8.35 -25.71 -51.75
N ALA A 82 7.37 -24.81 -51.69
CA ALA A 82 6.85 -24.13 -52.87
C ALA A 82 6.42 -22.71 -52.50
N THR A 83 6.76 -21.76 -53.37
CA THR A 83 6.62 -20.32 -53.17
C THR A 83 5.25 -19.81 -53.61
N THR A 84 4.74 -18.77 -52.94
CA THR A 84 3.87 -17.77 -53.57
C THR A 84 3.90 -16.47 -52.75
N SER A 85 4.26 -15.37 -53.42
CA SER A 85 4.34 -14.05 -52.80
C SER A 85 2.99 -13.33 -52.90
N ALA A 86 2.35 -13.03 -51.78
CA ALA A 86 1.18 -12.15 -51.74
C ALA A 86 1.27 -11.22 -50.52
N SER A 87 1.47 -9.92 -50.78
CA SER A 87 1.62 -8.89 -49.76
C SER A 87 0.34 -8.72 -48.94
N SER A 88 0.33 -9.25 -47.70
CA SER A 88 -0.71 -8.95 -46.72
C SER A 88 -0.09 -8.19 -45.56
N SER A 89 -0.14 -6.86 -45.62
CA SER A 89 0.24 -5.99 -44.51
C SER A 89 -0.82 -6.03 -43.41
N THR A 90 -0.92 -7.15 -42.70
CA THR A 90 -1.56 -7.21 -41.38
C THR A 90 -0.72 -6.36 -40.44
N SER A 91 -1.09 -5.07 -40.37
CA SER A 91 -0.30 -4.06 -39.67
C SER A 91 -0.05 -4.50 -38.23
N LEU A 92 1.23 -4.61 -37.86
CA LEU A 92 1.68 -5.09 -36.54
C LEU A 92 1.13 -4.24 -35.37
N SER A 93 0.55 -3.07 -35.66
CA SER A 93 -0.26 -2.29 -34.73
C SER A 93 -1.44 -3.08 -34.13
N GLY A 94 -2.18 -3.87 -34.92
CA GLY A 94 -3.32 -4.64 -34.42
C GLY A 94 -2.93 -5.82 -33.51
N ILE A 95 -1.72 -6.37 -33.70
CA ILE A 95 -1.15 -7.38 -32.79
C ILE A 95 -0.59 -6.71 -31.53
N ARG A 96 -0.11 -5.46 -31.64
CA ARG A 96 0.36 -4.67 -30.48
C ARG A 96 -0.76 -4.32 -29.50
N GLU A 97 -2.01 -4.25 -29.95
CA GLU A 97 -3.21 -4.03 -29.12
C GLU A 97 -3.66 -5.27 -28.34
N THR A 98 -3.21 -6.48 -28.71
CA THR A 98 -3.58 -7.74 -28.05
C THR A 98 -2.51 -8.32 -27.12
N LEU A 99 -1.31 -7.73 -27.07
CA LEU A 99 -0.31 -8.08 -26.06
C LEU A 99 -0.58 -7.38 -24.72
N PRO A 100 -0.24 -8.02 -23.58
CA PRO A 100 -0.19 -7.33 -22.29
C PRO A 100 0.70 -6.09 -22.42
N GLU A 101 0.18 -4.93 -22.02
CA GLU A 101 0.85 -3.66 -22.24
C GLU A 101 2.26 -3.69 -21.64
N LYS A 102 3.26 -3.71 -22.53
CA LYS A 102 4.65 -3.96 -22.15
C LYS A 102 5.11 -2.93 -21.13
N THR A 103 5.33 -3.39 -19.91
CA THR A 103 5.89 -2.66 -18.77
C THR A 103 7.26 -2.10 -19.14
N GLN A 104 7.48 -0.83 -18.82
CA GLN A 104 8.60 -0.07 -19.38
C GLN A 104 9.61 0.27 -18.29
N ILE A 105 10.88 0.24 -18.64
CA ILE A 105 11.89 0.99 -17.91
C ILE A 105 12.05 2.29 -18.71
N TYR A 106 11.60 3.39 -18.11
CA TYR A 106 11.64 4.71 -18.72
C TYR A 106 13.03 5.32 -18.54
N ASP A 107 13.53 6.01 -19.56
CA ASP A 107 14.72 6.82 -19.39
C ASP A 107 14.43 7.99 -18.44
N PHE A 108 15.43 8.42 -17.67
CA PHE A 108 15.24 9.50 -16.70
C PHE A 108 14.91 10.84 -17.39
N SER A 109 15.32 11.03 -18.65
CA SER A 109 14.93 12.20 -19.44
C SER A 109 13.42 12.26 -19.72
N GLU A 110 12.75 11.11 -19.89
CA GLU A 110 11.28 11.04 -20.06
C GLU A 110 10.58 11.50 -18.77
N ILE A 111 11.01 11.00 -17.61
CA ILE A 111 10.49 11.42 -16.29
C ILE A 111 10.73 12.92 -16.06
N ARG A 112 11.92 13.41 -16.41
CA ARG A 112 12.28 14.82 -16.27
C ARG A 112 11.44 15.71 -17.20
N ALA A 113 11.19 15.29 -18.43
CA ALA A 113 10.32 16.02 -19.37
C ALA A 113 8.86 16.05 -18.88
N ALA A 114 8.31 14.89 -18.54
CA ALA A 114 6.97 14.71 -17.99
C ALA A 114 6.68 15.58 -16.75
N THR A 115 7.65 15.70 -15.86
CA THR A 115 7.53 16.50 -14.63
C THR A 115 7.90 17.97 -14.79
N ASN A 116 8.18 18.44 -16.01
CA ASN A 116 8.74 19.77 -16.32
C ASN A 116 9.96 20.11 -15.43
N ASN A 117 10.99 19.27 -15.48
CA ASN A 117 12.16 19.34 -14.59
C ASN A 117 11.80 19.34 -13.09
N PHE A 118 10.76 18.59 -12.71
CA PHE A 118 10.16 18.56 -11.37
C PHE A 118 9.53 19.89 -10.89
N LEU A 119 9.44 20.91 -11.76
CA LEU A 119 8.77 22.19 -11.50
C LEU A 119 7.24 22.11 -11.65
N ALA A 120 6.72 21.05 -12.28
CA ALA A 120 5.28 20.83 -12.33
C ALA A 120 4.67 20.73 -10.92
N LYS A 121 3.46 21.28 -10.74
CA LYS A 121 2.74 21.24 -9.47
C LYS A 121 2.61 19.79 -9.00
N ARG A 122 3.16 19.49 -7.82
CA ARG A 122 3.08 18.16 -7.22
C ARG A 122 1.62 17.71 -7.08
N TYR A 123 1.36 16.44 -7.36
CA TYR A 123 0.09 15.80 -7.10
C TYR A 123 -0.05 15.52 -5.60
N SER A 124 -0.35 16.57 -4.84
CA SER A 124 -0.46 16.52 -3.39
C SER A 124 -1.78 15.86 -2.97
N SER A 125 -1.84 14.52 -3.00
CA SER A 125 -2.67 13.85 -1.98
C SER A 125 -2.08 14.17 -0.61
N THR A 126 -2.93 14.39 0.39
CA THR A 126 -2.58 15.14 1.61
C THR A 126 -1.54 14.49 2.52
N THR A 127 -1.05 13.29 2.17
CA THR A 127 -0.56 12.33 3.16
C THR A 127 0.43 11.31 2.59
N SER A 128 1.51 11.76 1.96
CA SER A 128 2.75 10.96 1.91
C SER A 128 4.00 11.84 1.80
N SER A 129 5.11 11.41 2.40
CA SER A 129 6.43 12.02 2.22
C SER A 129 7.05 11.72 0.85
N SER A 130 6.42 10.87 0.03
CA SER A 130 6.85 10.58 -1.34
C SER A 130 6.37 11.69 -2.27
N GLN A 131 7.29 12.31 -3.00
CA GLN A 131 6.95 13.34 -3.99
C GLN A 131 6.26 12.67 -5.18
N SER A 132 5.17 13.26 -5.67
CA SER A 132 4.46 12.72 -6.82
C SER A 132 3.96 13.79 -7.79
N TRP A 133 3.78 13.37 -9.04
CA TRP A 133 3.33 14.21 -10.15
C TRP A 133 2.35 13.42 -11.01
N ARG A 134 1.26 14.05 -11.41
CA ARG A 134 0.41 13.58 -12.51
C ARG A 134 0.99 14.13 -13.81
N SER A 135 1.11 13.28 -14.84
CA SER A 135 1.62 13.65 -16.16
C SER A 135 0.99 12.77 -17.23
N VAL A 136 1.23 13.09 -18.49
CA VAL A 136 1.08 12.13 -19.59
C VAL A 136 2.44 11.50 -19.90
N LEU A 137 2.50 10.18 -20.05
CA LEU A 137 3.66 9.43 -20.57
C LEU A 137 3.18 8.43 -21.63
N ASN A 138 3.81 8.44 -22.81
CA ASN A 138 3.48 7.56 -23.94
C ASN A 138 1.97 7.51 -24.26
N GLY A 139 1.32 8.68 -24.21
CA GLY A 139 -0.12 8.87 -24.48
C GLY A 139 -1.06 8.54 -23.31
N LYS A 140 -0.55 8.08 -22.17
CA LYS A 140 -1.35 7.69 -20.99
C LYS A 140 -1.26 8.70 -19.87
N ASP A 141 -2.38 8.93 -19.18
CA ASP A 141 -2.42 9.69 -17.92
C ASP A 141 -1.87 8.82 -16.79
N VAL A 142 -0.80 9.30 -16.14
CA VAL A 142 -0.01 8.54 -15.16
C VAL A 142 0.25 9.34 -13.90
N ILE A 143 0.53 8.62 -12.82
CA ILE A 143 1.11 9.18 -11.60
C ILE A 143 2.50 8.62 -11.37
N ILE A 144 3.47 9.53 -11.21
CA ILE A 144 4.88 9.23 -10.98
C ILE A 144 5.16 9.47 -9.50
N PHE A 145 5.65 8.46 -8.77
CA PHE A 145 6.10 8.59 -7.37
C PHE A 145 7.63 8.46 -7.29
N GLN A 146 8.29 9.49 -6.75
CA GLN A 146 9.72 9.44 -6.42
C GLN A 146 9.92 8.84 -5.02
N ARG A 147 10.84 7.89 -4.91
CA ARG A 147 11.27 7.27 -3.65
C ARG A 147 12.79 7.11 -3.62
N LYS A 148 13.39 7.17 -2.44
CA LYS A 148 14.81 6.86 -2.24
C LYS A 148 15.01 5.34 -2.14
N LEU A 149 16.00 4.82 -2.86
CA LEU A 149 16.44 3.43 -2.79
C LEU A 149 17.03 3.13 -1.41
N ARG A 150 16.65 1.99 -0.82
CA ARG A 150 17.12 1.56 0.52
C ARG A 150 18.44 0.79 0.51
N LYS A 151 18.80 0.26 -0.65
CA LYS A 151 19.99 -0.55 -0.93
C LYS A 151 20.47 -0.17 -2.33
N SER A 152 21.73 -0.44 -2.65
CA SER A 152 22.12 -0.61 -4.06
C SER A 152 21.40 -1.85 -4.57
N ILE A 153 20.42 -1.68 -5.47
CA ILE A 153 19.69 -2.79 -6.09
C ILE A 153 20.30 -3.01 -7.47
N ASP A 154 20.53 -4.27 -7.85
CA ASP A 154 20.93 -4.59 -9.22
C ASP A 154 19.77 -4.26 -10.18
N PHE A 155 20.09 -3.58 -11.29
CA PHE A 155 19.14 -3.30 -12.36
C PHE A 155 18.53 -4.59 -12.95
N SER A 156 19.28 -5.71 -12.93
CA SER A 156 18.77 -7.03 -13.29
C SER A 156 17.66 -7.51 -12.33
N GLU A 157 17.89 -7.36 -11.02
CA GLU A 157 16.93 -7.70 -9.97
C GLU A 157 15.66 -6.83 -10.06
N VAL A 158 15.82 -5.52 -10.27
CA VAL A 158 14.69 -4.59 -10.50
C VAL A 158 13.88 -5.03 -11.72
N ARG A 159 14.56 -5.36 -12.84
CA ARG A 159 13.91 -5.79 -14.08
C ARG A 159 13.13 -7.09 -13.90
N GLN A 160 13.67 -8.06 -13.16
CA GLN A 160 12.99 -9.32 -12.84
C GLN A 160 11.75 -9.07 -11.96
N LYS A 161 11.91 -8.32 -10.86
CA LYS A 161 10.80 -7.95 -9.96
C LYS A 161 9.69 -7.19 -10.72
N LEU A 162 10.06 -6.21 -11.53
CA LEU A 162 9.13 -5.43 -12.35
C LEU A 162 8.34 -6.30 -13.33
N TRP A 163 9.00 -7.23 -14.02
CA TRP A 163 8.33 -8.14 -14.96
C TRP A 163 7.22 -8.95 -14.28
N VAL A 164 7.48 -9.51 -13.10
CA VAL A 164 6.46 -10.27 -12.36
C VAL A 164 5.36 -9.37 -11.79
N LEU A 165 5.72 -8.26 -11.13
CA LEU A 165 4.76 -7.29 -10.59
C LEU A 165 3.79 -6.78 -11.66
N SER A 166 4.28 -6.58 -12.88
CA SER A 166 3.46 -6.03 -13.94
C SER A 166 2.51 -7.01 -14.61
N LYS A 167 2.72 -8.32 -14.45
CA LYS A 167 1.71 -9.34 -14.79
C LYS A 167 0.54 -9.34 -13.81
N SER A 168 0.70 -8.71 -12.65
CA SER A 168 -0.34 -8.64 -11.64
C SER A 168 -1.38 -7.57 -12.03
N HIS A 169 -2.54 -8.04 -12.44
CA HIS A 169 -3.71 -7.21 -12.74
C HIS A 169 -4.85 -7.63 -11.83
N TYR A 170 -5.26 -6.71 -10.95
CA TYR A 170 -6.39 -6.92 -10.04
C TYR A 170 -7.24 -5.65 -9.97
N MET A 171 -8.57 -5.81 -9.91
CA MET A 171 -9.50 -4.69 -9.98
C MET A 171 -9.27 -3.65 -8.88
N SER A 172 -8.94 -4.11 -7.66
CA SER A 172 -8.71 -3.25 -6.50
C SER A 172 -7.28 -2.75 -6.33
N ILE A 173 -6.43 -2.83 -7.38
CA ILE A 173 -5.02 -2.40 -7.33
C ILE A 173 -4.75 -1.36 -8.43
N ALA A 174 -3.92 -0.37 -8.12
CA ALA A 174 -3.38 0.57 -9.11
C ALA A 174 -2.26 -0.13 -9.91
N LYS A 175 -2.43 -0.20 -11.23
CA LYS A 175 -1.52 -0.91 -12.13
C LYS A 175 -0.19 -0.17 -12.27
N LEU A 176 0.90 -0.90 -12.06
CA LEU A 176 2.27 -0.43 -12.27
C LEU A 176 2.59 -0.52 -13.78
N LEU A 177 2.90 0.61 -14.40
CA LEU A 177 3.27 0.71 -15.81
C LEU A 177 4.76 0.58 -16.05
N GLY A 178 5.57 0.96 -15.07
CA GLY A 178 7.02 0.95 -15.22
C GLY A 178 7.78 1.67 -14.13
N VAL A 179 9.09 1.76 -14.31
CA VAL A 179 10.00 2.45 -13.40
C VAL A 179 11.05 3.24 -14.15
N SER A 180 11.67 4.21 -13.49
CA SER A 180 12.96 4.80 -13.88
C SER A 180 13.87 4.89 -12.66
N ILE A 181 15.19 4.88 -12.86
CA ILE A 181 16.18 4.98 -11.79
C ILE A 181 17.16 6.10 -12.15
N SER A 182 17.47 6.97 -11.19
CA SER A 182 18.45 8.05 -11.36
C SER A 182 19.07 8.41 -10.01
N GLY A 183 20.38 8.23 -9.90
CA GLY A 183 21.13 8.34 -8.64
C GLY A 183 20.54 7.42 -7.56
N GLU A 184 20.34 7.97 -6.36
CA GLU A 184 19.73 7.23 -5.23
C GLU A 184 18.20 7.09 -5.32
N HIS A 185 17.56 7.48 -6.43
CA HIS A 185 16.09 7.53 -6.54
C HIS A 185 15.53 6.56 -7.57
N ILE A 186 14.40 5.95 -7.20
CA ILE A 186 13.51 5.22 -8.11
C ILE A 186 12.22 6.01 -8.29
N TYR A 187 11.75 6.06 -9.53
CA TYR A 187 10.52 6.72 -9.95
C TYR A 187 9.56 5.63 -10.40
N LEU A 188 8.49 5.41 -9.65
CA LEU A 188 7.49 4.39 -9.92
C LEU A 188 6.33 5.01 -10.70
N VAL A 189 6.02 4.49 -11.88
CA VAL A 189 4.98 5.01 -12.78
C VAL A 189 3.77 4.09 -12.73
N TYR A 190 2.62 4.62 -12.31
CA TYR A 190 1.35 3.90 -12.25
C TYR A 190 0.31 4.57 -13.15
N ASP A 191 -0.70 3.81 -13.59
CA ASP A 191 -1.91 4.37 -14.21
C ASP A 191 -2.54 5.41 -13.27
N PHE A 192 -2.95 6.57 -13.80
CA PHE A 192 -3.68 7.56 -13.02
C PHE A 192 -5.10 7.06 -12.74
N VAL A 193 -5.45 6.96 -11.45
CA VAL A 193 -6.80 6.60 -11.01
C VAL A 193 -7.60 7.87 -10.73
N SER A 194 -8.60 8.15 -11.55
CA SER A 194 -9.58 9.20 -11.29
C SER A 194 -10.40 8.90 -10.03
N GLY A 195 -10.25 9.74 -9.01
CA GLY A 195 -10.88 9.57 -7.71
C GLY A 195 -10.25 10.46 -6.64
N SER A 196 -10.67 10.28 -5.40
CA SER A 196 -10.07 10.92 -4.22
C SER A 196 -9.50 9.87 -3.27
N ASP A 197 -8.52 10.23 -2.44
CA ASP A 197 -8.02 9.29 -1.45
C ASP A 197 -9.04 9.07 -0.31
N LEU A 198 -9.06 7.85 0.24
CA LEU A 198 -10.07 7.44 1.24
C LEU A 198 -10.03 8.33 2.49
N SER A 199 -8.87 8.93 2.82
CA SER A 199 -8.76 9.82 3.97
C SER A 199 -9.56 11.11 3.76
N LEU A 200 -9.50 11.71 2.55
CA LEU A 200 -10.32 12.86 2.17
C LEU A 200 -11.80 12.49 1.99
N CYS A 201 -12.10 11.30 1.46
CA CYS A 201 -13.49 10.82 1.34
C CYS A 201 -14.18 10.69 2.71
N LEU A 202 -13.48 10.18 3.73
CA LEU A 202 -13.98 10.06 5.10
C LEU A 202 -13.95 11.41 5.83
N ARG A 203 -12.92 12.23 5.63
CA ARG A 203 -12.65 13.46 6.41
C ARG A 203 -12.39 14.64 5.48
N ASN A 204 -13.47 15.30 5.06
CA ASN A 204 -13.39 16.52 4.26
C ASN A 204 -12.93 17.70 5.14
N PRO A 205 -11.73 18.28 4.94
CA PRO A 205 -11.23 19.37 5.79
C PRO A 205 -12.02 20.68 5.67
N ARG A 206 -12.81 20.84 4.59
CA ARG A 206 -13.63 22.03 4.33
C ARG A 206 -15.05 21.92 4.90
N ASN A 207 -15.52 20.70 5.16
CA ASN A 207 -16.84 20.44 5.74
C ASN A 207 -16.80 19.10 6.51
N PRO A 208 -16.41 19.10 7.80
CA PRO A 208 -16.27 17.88 8.59
C PRO A 208 -17.55 17.06 8.72
N ASP A 209 -18.73 17.71 8.71
CA ASP A 209 -20.03 17.05 8.81
C ASP A 209 -20.49 16.41 7.49
N PHE A 210 -19.75 16.62 6.39
CA PHE A 210 -19.99 15.98 5.09
C PHE A 210 -18.95 14.90 4.77
N THR A 211 -19.43 13.82 4.14
CA THR A 211 -18.60 12.76 3.55
C THR A 211 -19.32 12.25 2.30
N VAL A 212 -18.56 11.95 1.24
CA VAL A 212 -19.10 11.26 0.05
C VAL A 212 -19.46 9.80 0.36
N LEU A 213 -18.86 9.22 1.41
CA LEU A 213 -19.17 7.89 1.93
C LEU A 213 -20.31 7.98 2.95
N SER A 214 -21.41 8.62 2.54
CA SER A 214 -22.61 8.87 3.37
C SER A 214 -23.49 7.63 3.57
N THR A 215 -23.18 6.51 2.89
CA THR A 215 -23.95 5.26 3.00
C THR A 215 -23.13 4.13 3.60
N TRP A 216 -23.79 3.23 4.32
CA TRP A 216 -23.19 1.98 4.80
C TRP A 216 -22.62 1.15 3.65
N MET A 217 -23.36 1.02 2.56
CA MET A 217 -22.94 0.20 1.41
C MET A 217 -21.68 0.72 0.72
N SER A 218 -21.49 2.04 0.59
CA SER A 218 -20.23 2.58 0.01
C SER A 218 -19.01 2.25 0.88
N ARG A 219 -19.16 2.24 2.21
CA ARG A 219 -18.07 1.88 3.14
C ARG A 219 -17.77 0.38 3.08
N MET A 220 -18.81 -0.45 3.02
CA MET A 220 -18.65 -1.90 2.88
C MET A 220 -18.06 -2.30 1.53
N GLN A 221 -18.40 -1.61 0.43
CA GLN A 221 -17.76 -1.84 -0.88
C GLN A 221 -16.25 -1.62 -0.79
N ILE A 222 -15.82 -0.49 -0.22
CA ILE A 222 -14.41 -0.16 -0.04
C ILE A 222 -13.71 -1.17 0.87
N ALA A 223 -14.34 -1.60 1.98
CA ALA A 223 -13.80 -2.64 2.84
C ALA A 223 -13.60 -3.97 2.09
N THR A 224 -14.57 -4.38 1.27
CA THR A 224 -14.50 -5.57 0.42
C THR A 224 -13.38 -5.45 -0.61
N ASP A 225 -13.36 -4.38 -1.40
CA ASP A 225 -12.37 -4.16 -2.46
C ASP A 225 -10.94 -4.18 -1.93
N VAL A 226 -10.68 -3.51 -0.79
CA VAL A 226 -9.35 -3.46 -0.18
C VAL A 226 -8.97 -4.82 0.44
N ALA A 227 -9.91 -5.54 1.07
CA ALA A 227 -9.64 -6.87 1.60
C ALA A 227 -9.22 -7.85 0.49
N HIS A 228 -9.96 -7.85 -0.63
CA HIS A 228 -9.66 -8.66 -1.81
C HIS A 228 -8.36 -8.24 -2.51
N GLY A 229 -8.09 -6.94 -2.59
CA GLY A 229 -6.82 -6.43 -3.12
C GLY A 229 -5.62 -6.90 -2.30
N LEU A 230 -5.72 -6.90 -0.97
CA LEU A 230 -4.67 -7.40 -0.09
C LEU A 230 -4.55 -8.93 -0.08
N ASP A 231 -5.65 -9.68 -0.16
CA ASP A 231 -5.61 -11.13 -0.35
C ASP A 231 -4.89 -11.51 -1.64
N TYR A 232 -5.20 -10.81 -2.74
CA TYR A 232 -4.49 -10.97 -4.00
C TYR A 232 -2.98 -10.69 -3.86
N ILE A 233 -2.60 -9.60 -3.18
CA ILE A 233 -1.19 -9.24 -2.92
C ILE A 233 -0.48 -10.34 -2.11
N HIS A 234 -1.13 -10.89 -1.08
CA HIS A 234 -0.50 -11.86 -0.18
C HIS A 234 -0.43 -13.28 -0.75
N ASN A 235 -1.42 -13.70 -1.55
CA ASN A 235 -1.62 -15.11 -1.92
C ASN A 235 -1.60 -15.40 -3.43
N THR A 236 -1.75 -14.41 -4.31
CA THR A 236 -1.99 -14.65 -5.75
C THR A 236 -1.03 -13.91 -6.68
N ALA A 237 -0.53 -12.74 -6.30
CA ALA A 237 0.41 -11.97 -7.09
C ALA A 237 1.75 -12.72 -7.21
N GLY A 238 2.17 -13.03 -8.45
CA GLY A 238 3.14 -14.09 -8.75
C GLY A 238 4.60 -13.91 -8.28
N LEU A 239 4.91 -12.94 -7.42
CA LEU A 239 6.20 -12.82 -6.72
C LEU A 239 6.14 -13.56 -5.38
N SER A 240 6.35 -14.88 -5.43
CA SER A 240 6.52 -15.76 -4.25
C SER A 240 5.36 -15.80 -3.23
N ILE A 241 5.31 -16.89 -2.47
CA ILE A 241 4.58 -16.91 -1.20
C ILE A 241 5.31 -15.92 -0.29
N ASN A 242 4.60 -14.99 0.35
CA ASN A 242 5.07 -13.95 1.32
C ASN A 242 5.21 -12.48 0.85
N MET A 243 4.75 -12.05 -0.34
CA MET A 243 4.83 -10.61 -0.69
C MET A 243 4.06 -9.70 0.30
N VAL A 244 4.63 -8.52 0.62
CA VAL A 244 4.13 -7.54 1.60
C VAL A 244 3.90 -6.17 0.96
N HIS A 245 2.77 -5.53 1.24
CA HIS A 245 2.43 -4.21 0.69
C HIS A 245 3.14 -3.06 1.41
N LYS A 246 3.31 -3.14 2.74
CA LYS A 246 4.02 -2.19 3.62
C LYS A 246 3.41 -0.77 3.74
N HIS A 247 2.54 -0.36 2.81
CA HIS A 247 2.03 1.00 2.70
C HIS A 247 0.50 1.09 2.78
N VAL A 248 -0.17 0.11 3.40
CA VAL A 248 -1.62 0.12 3.64
C VAL A 248 -1.99 1.26 4.60
N LYS A 249 -2.91 2.14 4.16
CA LYS A 249 -3.47 3.29 4.91
C LYS A 249 -4.58 3.92 4.07
N SER A 250 -5.50 4.69 4.67
CA SER A 250 -6.58 5.36 3.92
C SER A 250 -6.06 6.30 2.82
N SER A 251 -5.02 7.09 3.09
CA SER A 251 -4.39 7.95 2.06
C SER A 251 -3.61 7.23 0.95
N GLY A 252 -3.48 5.91 1.02
CA GLY A 252 -2.91 5.04 -0.02
C GLY A 252 -3.97 4.25 -0.80
N ILE A 253 -5.25 4.56 -0.58
CA ILE A 253 -6.40 3.92 -1.22
C ILE A 253 -7.18 5.02 -1.94
N ILE A 254 -7.38 4.88 -3.25
CA ILE A 254 -8.20 5.81 -4.05
C ILE A 254 -9.60 5.24 -4.19
N VAL A 255 -10.61 6.06 -3.92
CA VAL A 255 -12.02 5.78 -4.14
C VAL A 255 -12.44 6.38 -5.48
N THR A 256 -12.93 5.56 -6.40
CA THR A 256 -13.33 5.97 -7.76
C THR A 256 -14.80 6.36 -7.83
N GLU A 257 -15.13 7.46 -8.48
CA GLU A 257 -16.50 7.83 -8.82
C GLU A 257 -16.89 7.29 -10.21
N PRO A 258 -18.17 6.96 -10.48
CA PRO A 258 -19.32 7.05 -9.58
C PRO A 258 -19.57 5.80 -8.72
N SER A 259 -18.79 4.73 -8.90
CA SER A 259 -19.08 3.40 -8.31
C SER A 259 -18.67 3.23 -6.84
N TYR A 260 -17.83 4.12 -6.31
CA TYR A 260 -17.20 4.01 -4.99
C TYR A 260 -16.32 2.76 -4.81
N ASN A 261 -15.77 2.22 -5.91
CA ASN A 261 -14.79 1.14 -5.85
C ASN A 261 -13.45 1.66 -5.27
N ALA A 262 -12.68 0.79 -4.63
CA ALA A 262 -11.39 1.14 -4.05
C ALA A 262 -10.21 0.57 -4.86
N LYS A 263 -9.15 1.37 -5.03
CA LYS A 263 -7.86 0.95 -5.60
C LYS A 263 -6.71 1.22 -4.64
N ILE A 264 -5.98 0.18 -4.29
CA ILE A 264 -4.76 0.23 -3.47
C ILE A 264 -3.60 0.76 -4.33
N CYS A 265 -2.95 1.83 -3.90
CA CYS A 265 -1.77 2.42 -4.53
C CYS A 265 -0.46 1.92 -3.90
N HIS A 266 0.64 2.09 -4.62
CA HIS A 266 2.01 1.66 -4.25
C HIS A 266 2.26 0.15 -4.25
N PHE A 267 1.42 -0.63 -4.95
CA PHE A 267 1.70 -2.04 -5.21
C PHE A 267 3.09 -2.23 -5.83
N GLY A 268 3.85 -3.22 -5.32
CA GLY A 268 5.23 -3.49 -5.72
C GLY A 268 6.30 -2.50 -5.24
N ALA A 269 5.92 -1.36 -4.63
CA ALA A 269 6.88 -0.33 -4.23
C ALA A 269 7.88 -0.82 -3.18
N ALA A 270 7.45 -1.68 -2.24
CA ALA A 270 8.32 -2.24 -1.21
C ALA A 270 9.44 -3.13 -1.83
N GLU A 271 9.10 -3.98 -2.78
CA GLU A 271 10.06 -4.87 -3.45
C GLU A 271 11.03 -4.10 -4.34
N LEU A 272 10.53 -3.11 -5.09
CA LEU A 272 11.30 -2.30 -6.03
C LEU A 272 12.18 -1.24 -5.37
N CYS A 273 11.85 -0.80 -4.14
CA CYS A 273 12.70 0.12 -3.37
C CYS A 273 13.75 -0.58 -2.50
N GLY A 274 13.81 -1.93 -2.52
CA GLY A 274 14.68 -2.71 -1.64
C GLY A 274 14.26 -2.64 -0.18
N ASP A 275 12.97 -2.37 0.05
CA ASP A 275 12.36 -2.04 1.34
C ASP A 275 11.94 -3.31 2.13
N THR A 276 11.96 -4.47 1.47
CA THR A 276 11.81 -5.81 2.05
C THR A 276 13.15 -6.37 2.56
N ARG A 277 13.07 -7.24 3.56
CA ARG A 277 14.22 -8.01 4.07
C ARG A 277 14.26 -9.37 3.36
N GLU A 278 15.44 -9.76 2.93
CA GLU A 278 15.80 -11.19 2.94
C GLU A 278 15.89 -11.60 4.41
N GLU A 279 15.24 -12.71 4.78
CA GLU A 279 15.17 -13.14 6.18
C GLU A 279 16.53 -13.64 6.71
N ASP A 280 17.43 -14.06 5.81
CA ASP A 280 18.67 -14.79 6.10
C ASP A 280 19.90 -13.96 6.51
N ARG A 281 19.80 -12.63 6.68
CA ARG A 281 20.96 -11.81 7.12
C ARG A 281 20.78 -11.24 8.53
N PRO A 282 21.25 -11.95 9.58
CA PRO A 282 21.40 -11.33 10.90
C PRO A 282 22.37 -10.15 10.80
N ARG A 283 21.95 -8.98 11.32
CA ARG A 283 22.88 -7.85 11.50
C ARG A 283 23.69 -8.07 12.77
N PRO A 284 24.98 -7.68 12.79
CA PRO A 284 25.72 -7.64 14.04
C PRO A 284 25.02 -6.67 15.03
N PRO A 285 24.88 -7.05 16.31
CA PRO A 285 24.32 -6.16 17.32
C PRO A 285 25.24 -4.95 17.51
N GLY A 286 24.70 -3.74 17.38
CA GLY A 286 25.44 -2.48 17.57
C GLY A 286 25.16 -1.40 16.53
N LEU A 287 24.81 -1.78 15.29
CA LEU A 287 24.45 -0.81 14.24
C LEU A 287 22.99 -0.34 14.37
N ILE A 288 22.76 0.58 15.31
CA ILE A 288 21.61 1.50 15.30
C ILE A 288 21.87 2.60 14.27
N SER A 289 22.13 2.21 13.01
CA SER A 289 22.06 3.14 11.89
C SER A 289 20.65 3.70 11.84
N GLU A 290 20.50 5.02 11.79
CA GLU A 290 19.25 5.77 11.84
C GLU A 290 18.14 5.06 11.04
N ARG A 291 17.28 4.34 11.75
CA ARG A 291 16.14 3.67 11.12
C ARG A 291 15.18 4.77 10.71
N GLN A 292 15.26 5.20 9.45
CA GLN A 292 14.22 6.05 8.88
C GLN A 292 12.94 5.23 8.81
N PHE A 293 12.13 5.34 9.87
CA PHE A 293 10.85 4.63 10.02
C PHE A 293 9.87 5.14 8.95
N VAL A 294 9.83 4.44 7.82
CA VAL A 294 8.85 4.69 6.75
C VAL A 294 7.66 3.76 7.00
N GLY A 295 6.83 4.20 7.92
CA GLY A 295 5.50 3.68 8.21
C GLY A 295 4.65 4.82 8.74
N VAL A 296 3.35 4.83 8.44
CA VAL A 296 2.47 5.93 8.86
C VAL A 296 1.97 5.65 10.28
N ARG A 297 2.10 6.65 11.16
CA ARG A 297 1.62 6.59 12.55
C ARG A 297 0.14 6.20 12.57
N GLY A 298 -0.25 5.38 13.54
CA GLY A 298 -1.57 4.75 13.60
C GLY A 298 -1.73 3.44 12.79
N TYR A 299 -1.01 3.25 11.68
CA TYR A 299 -1.13 2.04 10.84
C TYR A 299 -0.06 0.98 11.09
N MET A 300 1.11 1.37 11.59
CA MET A 300 2.18 0.41 11.90
C MET A 300 1.73 -0.54 13.01
N SER A 301 1.93 -1.83 12.82
CA SER A 301 1.76 -2.85 13.86
C SER A 301 2.84 -2.74 14.96
N PRO A 302 2.60 -3.21 16.19
CA PRO A 302 3.53 -3.08 17.31
C PRO A 302 4.92 -3.66 17.01
N GLU A 303 4.99 -4.84 16.39
CA GLU A 303 6.24 -5.48 15.99
C GLU A 303 6.94 -4.68 14.90
N PHE A 304 6.24 -4.14 13.90
CA PHE A 304 6.84 -3.33 12.84
C PHE A 304 7.42 -2.01 13.40
N LYS A 305 6.76 -1.38 14.38
CA LYS A 305 7.30 -0.23 15.14
C LYS A 305 8.60 -0.60 15.89
N ALA A 306 8.73 -1.83 16.39
CA ALA A 306 9.90 -2.26 17.16
C ALA A 306 11.07 -2.77 16.30
N ASN A 307 10.80 -3.63 15.32
CA ASN A 307 11.82 -4.33 14.53
C ASN A 307 12.15 -3.65 13.18
N GLY A 308 11.26 -2.79 12.66
CA GLY A 308 11.38 -2.15 11.35
C GLY A 308 11.19 -3.08 10.14
N VAL A 309 10.62 -4.27 10.36
CA VAL A 309 10.35 -5.32 9.37
C VAL A 309 8.84 -5.42 9.14
N ALA A 310 8.41 -5.19 7.90
CA ALA A 310 7.02 -5.40 7.51
C ALA A 310 6.82 -6.86 7.10
N THR A 311 5.70 -7.44 7.50
CA THR A 311 5.25 -8.81 7.17
C THR A 311 3.81 -8.76 6.67
N GLN A 312 3.27 -9.85 6.11
CA GLN A 312 1.85 -9.92 5.74
C GLN A 312 0.93 -9.63 6.93
N LYS A 313 1.27 -10.12 8.13
CA LYS A 313 0.55 -9.81 9.38
C LYS A 313 0.60 -8.32 9.76
N SER A 314 1.59 -7.55 9.30
CA SER A 314 1.63 -6.09 9.49
C SER A 314 0.71 -5.34 8.52
N ASP A 315 0.50 -5.85 7.30
CA ASP A 315 -0.54 -5.33 6.39
C ASP A 315 -1.95 -5.66 6.92
N VAL A 316 -2.16 -6.86 7.47
CA VAL A 316 -3.43 -7.24 8.13
C VAL A 316 -3.78 -6.24 9.24
N TYR A 317 -2.81 -5.90 10.09
CA TYR A 317 -2.99 -4.88 11.14
C TYR A 317 -3.39 -3.52 10.55
N ALA A 318 -2.66 -3.05 9.54
CA ALA A 318 -2.97 -1.78 8.88
C ALA A 318 -4.34 -1.79 8.18
N PHE A 319 -4.79 -2.93 7.65
CA PHE A 319 -6.13 -3.10 7.10
C PHE A 319 -7.22 -3.09 8.18
N GLY A 320 -6.99 -3.73 9.33
CA GLY A 320 -7.88 -3.64 10.49
C GLY A 320 -8.10 -2.18 10.92
N VAL A 321 -7.04 -1.37 10.94
CA VAL A 321 -7.14 0.08 11.17
C VAL A 321 -7.98 0.79 10.10
N VAL A 322 -7.82 0.46 8.81
CA VAL A 322 -8.64 1.03 7.73
C VAL A 322 -10.13 0.66 7.88
N ILE A 323 -10.47 -0.53 8.35
CA ILE A 323 -11.87 -0.88 8.67
C ILE A 323 -12.41 0.03 9.79
N LEU A 324 -11.64 0.26 10.87
CA LEU A 324 -12.07 1.14 11.96
C LEU A 324 -12.22 2.60 11.52
N GLU A 325 -11.38 3.10 10.59
CA GLU A 325 -11.59 4.40 9.94
C GLU A 325 -12.88 4.42 9.11
N LEU A 326 -13.18 3.36 8.35
CA LEU A 326 -14.41 3.26 7.55
C LEU A 326 -15.66 3.28 8.43
N LEU A 327 -15.64 2.62 9.60
CA LEU A 327 -16.77 2.59 10.51
C LEU A 327 -16.99 3.92 11.26
N THR A 328 -15.91 4.54 11.75
CA THR A 328 -15.99 5.74 12.62
C THR A 328 -15.91 7.06 11.86
N GLY A 329 -15.32 7.08 10.66
CA GLY A 329 -14.90 8.30 9.97
C GLY A 329 -13.72 9.03 10.61
N GLN A 330 -13.17 8.55 11.72
CA GLN A 330 -12.12 9.22 12.51
C GLN A 330 -10.71 8.86 12.01
N GLU A 331 -9.70 9.63 12.41
CA GLU A 331 -8.28 9.28 12.18
C GLU A 331 -7.81 8.17 13.15
N PRO A 332 -6.86 7.29 12.76
CA PRO A 332 -6.45 6.15 13.59
C PRO A 332 -5.95 6.48 15.00
N GLU A 333 -5.13 7.52 15.12
CA GLU A 333 -4.59 8.05 16.38
C GLU A 333 -4.79 9.57 16.38
N THR A 334 -5.53 10.11 17.35
CA THR A 334 -5.65 11.57 17.58
C THR A 334 -5.15 11.94 18.98
N TYR A 335 -4.82 13.21 19.18
CA TYR A 335 -4.48 13.78 20.49
C TYR A 335 -5.55 14.79 20.89
N LYS A 336 -6.40 14.43 21.86
CA LYS A 336 -7.49 15.28 22.36
C LYS A 336 -7.04 15.90 23.68
N PHE A 337 -7.28 17.20 23.86
CA PHE A 337 -7.02 17.86 25.14
C PHE A 337 -8.06 17.41 26.16
N ASP A 338 -7.61 16.71 27.19
CA ASP A 338 -8.41 16.33 28.35
C ASP A 338 -8.47 17.54 29.29
N LYS A 339 -9.69 18.06 29.54
CA LYS A 339 -9.91 19.23 30.39
C LYS A 339 -9.65 18.94 31.87
N ASP A 340 -9.91 17.71 32.30
CA ASP A 340 -9.85 17.28 33.70
C ASP A 340 -8.38 17.00 34.06
N SER A 341 -7.70 16.23 33.21
CA SER A 341 -6.28 15.91 33.37
C SER A 341 -5.33 17.04 32.91
N LYS A 342 -5.84 18.07 32.21
CA LYS A 342 -5.08 19.17 31.57
C LYS A 342 -3.93 18.74 30.64
N ILE A 343 -4.03 17.55 30.05
CA ILE A 343 -3.01 16.97 29.17
C ILE A 343 -3.62 16.50 27.84
N TYR A 344 -2.81 16.40 26.79
CA TYR A 344 -3.22 15.78 25.55
C TYR A 344 -3.23 14.25 25.68
N LYS A 345 -4.41 13.66 25.80
CA LYS A 345 -4.59 12.21 25.84
C LYS A 345 -4.59 11.65 24.41
N ARG A 346 -3.82 10.58 24.19
CA ARG A 346 -3.90 9.78 22.95
C ARG A 346 -5.27 9.11 22.90
N HIS A 347 -5.92 9.17 21.74
CA HIS A 347 -7.22 8.55 21.48
C HIS A 347 -7.10 7.69 20.22
N SER A 348 -7.07 6.36 20.37
CA SER A 348 -6.99 5.41 19.26
C SER A 348 -8.36 4.87 18.86
N VAL A 349 -8.61 4.73 17.55
CA VAL A 349 -9.82 4.04 17.06
C VAL A 349 -9.87 2.59 17.53
N ILE A 350 -8.72 1.94 17.71
CA ILE A 350 -8.62 0.56 18.21
C ILE A 350 -9.11 0.44 19.66
N GLU A 351 -8.76 1.41 20.51
CA GLU A 351 -9.16 1.43 21.92
C GLU A 351 -10.68 1.63 22.02
N THR A 352 -11.22 2.64 21.34
CA THR A 352 -12.68 2.90 21.31
C THR A 352 -13.50 1.79 20.67
N ALA A 353 -12.94 1.04 19.70
CA ALA A 353 -13.60 -0.11 19.10
C ALA A 353 -13.78 -1.27 20.09
N ARG A 354 -12.78 -1.51 20.95
CA ARG A 354 -12.91 -2.47 22.07
C ARG A 354 -13.95 -1.98 23.06
N GLU A 355 -13.89 -0.72 23.48
CA GLU A 355 -14.88 -0.14 24.42
C GLU A 355 -16.32 -0.25 23.88
N ALA A 356 -16.55 -0.05 22.58
CA ALA A 356 -17.87 -0.20 21.98
C ALA A 356 -18.41 -1.65 22.07
N VAL A 357 -17.58 -2.64 21.71
CA VAL A 357 -17.97 -4.05 21.56
C VAL A 357 -17.88 -4.85 22.87
N GLU A 358 -16.81 -4.63 23.64
CA GLU A 358 -16.43 -5.38 24.85
C GLU A 358 -16.76 -4.61 26.15
N GLY A 359 -17.12 -3.33 26.05
CA GLY A 359 -17.38 -2.48 27.21
C GLY A 359 -18.52 -3.00 28.09
N SER A 360 -18.16 -3.47 29.29
CA SER A 360 -19.06 -3.72 30.41
C SER A 360 -19.59 -2.39 30.95
N GLY A 361 -20.51 -1.76 30.22
CA GLY A 361 -21.21 -0.56 30.68
C GLY A 361 -21.89 -0.85 32.02
N GLY A 362 -21.53 -0.10 33.07
CA GLY A 362 -22.10 -0.22 34.42
C GLY A 362 -23.52 0.36 34.54
N GLY A 363 -24.32 0.22 33.48
CA GLY A 363 -25.69 0.73 33.34
C GLY A 363 -26.35 0.12 32.11
N GLU A 364 -27.64 0.37 31.93
CA GLU A 364 -28.52 -0.30 30.95
C GLU A 364 -28.21 -0.01 29.45
N GLU A 365 -27.10 0.66 29.12
CA GLU A 365 -26.67 0.91 27.73
C GLU A 365 -26.22 -0.40 27.04
N GLY A 366 -27.18 -1.08 26.40
CA GLY A 366 -26.94 -2.28 25.59
C GLY A 366 -25.96 -2.07 24.42
N LEU A 367 -25.38 -3.17 23.93
CA LEU A 367 -24.36 -3.20 22.86
C LEU A 367 -24.76 -2.39 21.61
N GLU A 368 -26.03 -2.44 21.22
CA GLU A 368 -26.54 -1.68 20.07
C GLU A 368 -26.40 -0.17 20.26
N MET A 369 -26.74 0.37 21.44
CA MET A 369 -26.65 1.81 21.72
C MET A 369 -25.19 2.28 21.68
N ARG A 370 -24.26 1.49 22.24
CA ARG A 370 -22.82 1.80 22.19
C ARG A 370 -22.29 1.81 20.76
N LEU A 371 -22.67 0.83 19.94
CA LEU A 371 -22.29 0.79 18.52
C LEU A 371 -22.88 1.97 17.74
N ARG A 372 -24.15 2.34 17.95
CA ARG A 372 -24.78 3.50 17.31
C ARG A 372 -24.09 4.82 17.64
N LYS A 373 -23.60 4.96 18.88
CA LYS A 373 -22.85 6.12 19.37
C LYS A 373 -21.39 6.16 18.85
N TRP A 374 -20.79 5.02 18.56
CA TRP A 374 -19.40 4.88 18.12
C TRP A 374 -19.22 4.94 16.59
N VAL A 375 -20.16 4.36 15.83
CA VAL A 375 -20.21 4.44 14.37
C VAL A 375 -20.43 5.90 13.92
N ASP A 376 -19.92 6.26 12.75
CA ASP A 376 -19.98 7.61 12.19
C ASP A 376 -21.40 8.18 12.17
N LYS A 377 -21.65 9.23 12.97
CA LYS A 377 -22.92 9.97 13.07
C LYS A 377 -23.52 10.36 11.72
N ARG A 378 -22.69 10.55 10.69
CA ARG A 378 -23.12 10.97 9.34
C ARG A 378 -23.88 9.87 8.59
N LEU A 379 -23.82 8.62 9.08
CA LEU A 379 -24.64 7.50 8.61
C LEU A 379 -26.09 7.51 9.14
N LYS A 380 -26.43 8.36 10.12
CA LYS A 380 -27.82 8.59 10.60
C LYS A 380 -28.61 7.28 10.80
N ASP A 381 -28.07 6.38 11.61
CA ASP A 381 -28.63 5.05 11.92
C ASP A 381 -28.91 4.11 10.72
N SER A 382 -28.50 4.49 9.52
CA SER A 382 -28.75 3.78 8.26
C SER A 382 -27.73 2.66 8.00
N PHE A 383 -27.58 1.76 8.98
CA PHE A 383 -26.73 0.58 8.89
C PHE A 383 -27.26 -0.61 9.73
N PRO A 384 -26.94 -1.86 9.37
CA PRO A 384 -27.24 -3.03 10.19
C PRO A 384 -26.24 -3.13 11.37
N VAL A 385 -26.74 -2.94 12.59
CA VAL A 385 -25.92 -2.97 13.83
C VAL A 385 -25.25 -4.33 14.03
N ASP A 386 -25.94 -5.43 13.75
CA ASP A 386 -25.39 -6.79 13.89
C ASP A 386 -24.21 -7.04 12.92
N VAL A 387 -24.26 -6.44 11.73
CA VAL A 387 -23.15 -6.51 10.76
C VAL A 387 -22.04 -5.56 11.19
N ALA A 388 -22.36 -4.35 11.66
CA ALA A 388 -21.36 -3.42 12.19
C ALA A 388 -20.57 -4.01 13.36
N GLU A 389 -21.22 -4.70 14.28
CA GLU A 389 -20.56 -5.47 15.35
C GLU A 389 -19.59 -6.50 14.77
N LYS A 390 -20.05 -7.35 13.85
CA LYS A 390 -19.25 -8.43 13.24
C LYS A 390 -18.06 -7.88 12.44
N VAL A 391 -18.24 -6.78 11.70
CA VAL A 391 -17.15 -6.09 10.98
C VAL A 391 -16.14 -5.50 11.99
N THR A 392 -16.61 -4.93 13.10
CA THR A 392 -15.75 -4.41 14.18
C THR A 392 -14.94 -5.54 14.82
N ARG A 393 -15.55 -6.70 15.11
CA ARG A 393 -14.83 -7.88 15.63
C ARG A 393 -13.75 -8.38 14.68
N VAL A 394 -14.03 -8.49 13.38
CA VAL A 394 -13.01 -8.84 12.37
C VAL A 394 -11.87 -7.82 12.34
N ALA A 395 -12.17 -6.52 12.48
CA ALA A 395 -11.14 -5.48 12.58
C ALA A 395 -10.30 -5.61 13.87
N LEU A 396 -10.93 -5.95 15.00
CA LEU A 396 -10.25 -6.19 16.29
C LEU A 396 -9.33 -7.42 16.25
N GLU A 397 -9.73 -8.49 15.57
CA GLU A 397 -8.88 -9.65 15.27
C GLU A 397 -7.68 -9.28 14.39
N CYS A 398 -7.88 -8.40 13.39
CA CYS A 398 -6.79 -7.92 12.52
C CYS A 398 -5.76 -7.06 13.28
N VAL A 399 -6.18 -6.28 14.29
CA VAL A 399 -5.30 -5.38 15.07
C VAL A 399 -4.77 -5.99 16.38
N GLN A 400 -4.76 -7.32 16.49
CA GLN A 400 -4.17 -8.01 17.65
C GLN A 400 -2.69 -7.65 17.85
N VAL A 401 -2.25 -7.61 19.10
CA VAL A 401 -0.87 -7.20 19.43
C VAL A 401 0.13 -8.24 18.91
N ASP A 402 -0.11 -9.51 19.20
CA ASP A 402 0.65 -10.64 18.66
C ASP A 402 0.30 -10.87 17.16
N PRO A 403 1.28 -10.85 16.24
CA PRO A 403 1.07 -11.16 14.83
C PRO A 403 0.50 -12.56 14.57
N SER A 404 0.79 -13.52 15.46
CA SER A 404 0.38 -14.93 15.33
C SER A 404 -1.14 -15.09 15.46
N ASN A 405 -1.76 -14.24 16.27
CA ASN A 405 -3.21 -14.23 16.53
C ASN A 405 -4.01 -13.44 15.46
N ARG A 406 -3.35 -12.81 14.49
CA ARG A 406 -4.03 -12.10 13.40
C ARG A 406 -4.41 -13.08 12.28
N PRO A 407 -5.64 -13.02 11.74
CA PRO A 407 -6.05 -13.88 10.62
C PRO A 407 -5.28 -13.56 9.33
N ASP A 408 -5.30 -14.48 8.36
CA ASP A 408 -4.73 -14.24 7.03
C ASP A 408 -5.73 -13.50 6.13
N MET A 409 -5.23 -12.71 5.17
CA MET A 409 -6.11 -11.88 4.32
C MET A 409 -7.15 -12.69 3.53
N LYS A 410 -6.86 -13.94 3.18
CA LYS A 410 -7.83 -14.87 2.56
C LYS A 410 -9.06 -15.12 3.44
N TRP A 411 -8.85 -15.30 4.74
CA TRP A 411 -9.94 -15.47 5.71
C TRP A 411 -10.68 -14.15 5.91
N VAL A 412 -9.95 -13.04 6.02
CA VAL A 412 -10.51 -11.69 6.22
C VAL A 412 -11.38 -11.29 5.03
N ALA A 413 -10.88 -11.42 3.79
CA ALA A 413 -11.63 -11.15 2.57
C ALA A 413 -12.88 -12.02 2.46
N GLY A 414 -12.79 -13.31 2.80
CA GLY A 414 -13.94 -14.21 2.87
C GLY A 414 -14.99 -13.79 3.90
N LYS A 415 -14.58 -13.30 5.08
CA LYS A 415 -15.48 -12.79 6.12
C LYS A 415 -16.11 -11.45 5.76
N ILE A 416 -15.31 -10.48 5.31
CA ILE A 416 -15.80 -9.17 4.86
C ILE A 416 -16.77 -9.32 3.67
N SER A 417 -16.53 -10.25 2.75
CA SER A 417 -17.46 -10.56 1.65
C SER A 417 -18.82 -11.08 2.14
N LYS A 418 -18.84 -11.96 3.14
CA LYS A 418 -20.10 -12.44 3.76
C LYS A 418 -20.87 -11.30 4.44
N LEU A 419 -20.15 -10.40 5.11
CA LEU A 419 -20.71 -9.23 5.80
C LEU A 419 -21.20 -8.16 4.81
N TYR A 420 -20.52 -7.99 3.66
CA TYR A 420 -20.99 -7.18 2.54
C TYR A 420 -22.31 -7.73 1.97
N LEU A 421 -22.42 -9.05 1.73
CA LEU A 421 -23.67 -9.65 1.24
C LEU A 421 -24.81 -9.52 2.24
N ALA A 422 -24.55 -9.63 3.54
CA ALA A 422 -25.53 -9.34 4.60
C ALA A 422 -25.96 -7.86 4.58
N SER A 423 -24.99 -6.93 4.44
CA SER A 423 -25.24 -5.50 4.30
C SER A 423 -26.11 -5.17 3.08
N ARG A 424 -25.84 -5.83 1.94
CA ARG A 424 -26.59 -5.62 0.70
C ARG A 424 -28.04 -6.10 0.85
N LYS A 425 -28.26 -7.30 1.39
CA LYS A 425 -29.60 -7.82 1.71
C LYS A 425 -30.37 -6.93 2.69
N TRP A 426 -29.67 -6.32 3.66
CA TRP A 426 -30.28 -5.33 4.55
C TRP A 426 -30.66 -4.06 3.77
N SER A 427 -29.75 -3.49 2.99
CA SER A 427 -30.01 -2.28 2.21
C SER A 427 -31.12 -2.47 1.16
N GLU A 428 -31.23 -3.64 0.55
CA GLU A 428 -32.31 -4.03 -0.37
C GLU A 428 -33.68 -4.03 0.32
N LYS A 429 -33.77 -4.45 1.59
CA LYS A 429 -35.03 -4.43 2.38
C LYS A 429 -35.47 -3.03 2.81
N PHE A 430 -34.53 -2.13 3.09
CA PHE A 430 -34.81 -0.78 3.57
C PHE A 430 -34.87 0.28 2.46
N LYS A 431 -34.52 -0.08 1.22
CA LYS A 431 -34.91 0.69 0.04
C LYS A 431 -36.41 0.48 -0.22
N VAL A 432 -37.22 1.44 0.20
CA VAL A 432 -38.66 1.49 -0.11
C VAL A 432 -38.86 1.31 -1.63
N PRO A 433 -39.79 0.45 -2.08
CA PRO A 433 -40.10 0.30 -3.50
C PRO A 433 -40.49 1.66 -4.10
N THR A 434 -39.78 2.08 -5.15
CA THR A 434 -39.98 3.38 -5.81
C THR A 434 -41.15 3.39 -6.80
N GLU A 435 -42.08 2.45 -6.66
CA GLU A 435 -43.29 2.33 -7.47
C GLU A 435 -44.55 2.46 -6.60
N ILE A 436 -44.82 3.70 -6.17
CA ILE A 436 -46.22 4.13 -6.03
C ILE A 436 -46.59 4.67 -7.41
N SER A 437 -47.17 3.81 -8.25
CA SER A 437 -47.80 4.26 -9.49
C SER A 437 -49.05 5.07 -9.14
N VAL A 438 -48.91 6.39 -9.12
CA VAL A 438 -50.06 7.28 -8.97
C VAL A 438 -50.85 7.24 -10.27
N SER A 439 -51.83 6.35 -10.34
CA SER A 439 -52.80 6.30 -11.42
C SER A 439 -53.70 7.53 -11.35
N LEU A 440 -53.29 8.57 -12.07
CA LEU A 440 -54.17 9.68 -12.43
C LEU A 440 -55.26 9.13 -13.37
N GLY A 441 -56.38 8.71 -12.77
CA GLY A 441 -57.60 8.43 -13.52
C GLY A 441 -58.07 9.68 -14.26
N PRO A 442 -58.62 9.55 -15.48
CA PRO A 442 -59.11 10.69 -16.24
C PRO A 442 -60.28 11.37 -15.49
N ARG A 443 -60.29 12.72 -15.53
CA ARG A 443 -61.40 13.55 -15.08
C ARG A 443 -62.45 13.70 -16.17
#